data_AF-A0A2T6C3H8-F1
#
_entry.id   AF-A0A2T6C3H8-F1
#
_cell.length_a   1.000
_cell.length_b   1.000
_cell.length_c   1.000
_cell.angle_alpha   90.00
_cell.angle_beta   90.00
_cell.angle_gamma   90.00
#
_symmetry.space_group_name_H-M   'P 1'
#
loop_
_entity.id
_entity.type
_entity.pdbx_description
1 polymer ?
#
loop_
_entity_poly.entity_id
_entity_poly.type
_entity_poly.pdbx_seq_one_letter_code
_entity_poly.pdbx_strand_id
1 'polypeptide(L)'
;MKSQKRIQLKKHLTIQTVGKIRFWIGIGLGLLQAFILYSFIFFFLEIVNVLRVGMLYDIPFQTKEALYFEHIFLIALAIAIGNHTMIRYWFSQPTFHFYKTRRQISLRIVNYSLFIEFLCWYMIVAFLRDTAVSQVLIGTAVYMFYSYVFFCIPIYLFLTAWTEVARFFKVWKWKLYAFGICLFCVISFSFVNPSNFRYAETVYENMYQEELFYERTQFEIAEKEYGITYSDEIILTLKSISNGKLQKLLLDTKQQFETNKKVTLKDIILQKILIHNFKSAEFEGYGVQYYPEPIDVYVQLKKVASSSAEATELLNILDEFYQLTFFIYERRDIENTSITFMKKNSILPDLHDYHYFDLYEYFKKMNAQIKVITYALSKQTEYEHPFTEEIKNTQLPPPPPLIEENIYKRFPELKYTLE
;
A
#
# COMPACT_ATOMS: atom_id res chain seq x y z
N MET A 1 6.34 -60.55 44.83
CA MET A 1 6.13 -59.27 45.54
C MET A 1 5.60 -58.23 44.57
N LYS A 2 4.33 -57.83 44.66
CA LYS A 2 3.76 -56.75 43.84
C LYS A 2 4.35 -55.41 44.30
N SER A 3 5.11 -54.76 43.44
CA SER A 3 5.60 -53.39 43.65
C SER A 3 4.40 -52.46 43.89
N GLN A 4 4.25 -51.98 45.12
CA GLN A 4 3.30 -50.91 45.43
C GLN A 4 3.73 -49.66 44.67
N LYS A 5 3.03 -49.34 43.57
CA LYS A 5 3.12 -48.04 42.91
C LYS A 5 2.73 -46.97 43.92
N ARG A 6 3.71 -46.29 44.53
CA ARG A 6 3.49 -45.09 45.34
C ARG A 6 2.82 -44.05 44.46
N ILE A 7 1.56 -43.72 44.76
CA ILE A 7 0.85 -42.61 44.12
C ILE A 7 1.52 -41.33 44.60
N GLN A 8 2.35 -40.72 43.75
CA GLN A 8 2.92 -39.39 44.02
C GLN A 8 1.85 -38.33 43.77
N LEU A 9 1.35 -37.70 44.83
CA LEU A 9 0.43 -36.57 44.72
C LEU A 9 1.16 -35.36 44.12
N LYS A 10 0.57 -34.77 43.07
CA LYS A 10 1.09 -33.53 42.45
C LYS A 10 1.14 -32.41 43.50
N LYS A 11 2.29 -31.74 43.59
CA LYS A 11 2.48 -30.57 44.48
C LYS A 11 1.71 -29.36 43.96
N HIS A 12 1.25 -28.51 44.87
CA HIS A 12 0.68 -27.20 44.52
C HIS A 12 1.79 -26.26 44.09
N LEU A 13 1.54 -25.48 43.03
CA LEU A 13 2.46 -24.41 42.63
C LEU A 13 2.37 -23.28 43.66
N THR A 14 3.51 -22.92 44.24
CA THR A 14 3.62 -21.76 45.14
C THR A 14 4.87 -20.94 44.79
N ILE A 15 4.91 -19.66 45.19
CA ILE A 15 6.08 -18.81 44.97
C ILE A 15 7.34 -19.45 45.59
N GLN A 16 7.20 -20.14 46.71
CA GLN A 16 8.32 -20.86 47.35
C GLN A 16 8.83 -22.04 46.51
N THR A 17 7.96 -22.72 45.75
CA THR A 17 8.38 -23.83 44.87
C THR A 17 9.25 -23.38 43.70
N VAL A 18 9.06 -22.15 43.23
CA VAL A 18 9.87 -21.51 42.18
C VAL A 18 11.08 -20.78 42.77
N GLY A 19 10.91 -20.14 43.93
CA GLY A 19 11.87 -19.25 44.58
C GLY A 19 11.44 -17.78 44.42
N LYS A 20 11.42 -16.99 45.50
CA LYS A 20 10.89 -15.61 45.51
C LYS A 20 11.56 -14.70 44.49
N ILE A 21 12.89 -14.62 44.50
CA ILE A 21 13.68 -13.79 43.58
C ILE A 21 13.46 -14.24 42.13
N ARG A 22 13.54 -15.55 41.92
CA ARG A 22 13.36 -16.16 40.60
C ARG A 22 11.96 -15.93 40.02
N PHE A 23 10.94 -15.96 40.88
CA PHE A 23 9.56 -15.70 40.50
C PHE A 23 9.41 -14.29 39.92
N TRP A 24 9.85 -13.27 40.66
CA TRP A 24 9.77 -11.87 40.21
C TRP A 24 10.66 -11.56 39.00
N ILE A 25 11.89 -12.08 38.96
CA ILE A 25 12.76 -11.91 37.79
C ILE A 25 12.12 -12.55 36.55
N GLY A 26 11.50 -13.72 36.68
CA GLY A 26 10.80 -14.36 35.56
C GLY A 26 9.67 -13.52 35.00
N ILE A 27 8.89 -12.86 35.87
CA ILE A 27 7.83 -11.93 35.45
C ILE A 27 8.45 -10.74 34.70
N GLY A 28 9.49 -10.13 35.26
CA GLY A 28 10.21 -9.01 34.63
C GLY A 28 10.77 -9.36 33.26
N LEU A 29 11.43 -10.53 33.14
CA LEU A 29 11.95 -11.02 31.87
C LEU A 29 10.84 -11.34 30.85
N GLY A 30 9.72 -11.89 31.30
CA GLY A 30 8.58 -12.15 30.41
C GLY A 30 7.97 -10.87 29.85
N LEU A 31 7.77 -9.85 30.69
CA LEU A 31 7.28 -8.54 30.25
C LEU A 31 8.29 -7.82 29.35
N LEU A 32 9.57 -7.84 29.70
CA LEU A 32 10.63 -7.26 28.88
C LEU A 32 10.71 -7.94 27.50
N GLN A 33 10.62 -9.27 27.46
CA GLN A 33 10.61 -10.01 26.19
C GLN A 33 9.39 -9.65 25.34
N ALA A 34 8.20 -9.55 25.95
CA ALA A 34 7.00 -9.13 25.24
C ALA A 34 7.17 -7.71 24.65
N PHE A 35 7.71 -6.78 25.43
CA PHE A 35 7.99 -5.42 24.95
C PHE A 35 8.99 -5.42 23.78
N ILE A 36 10.15 -6.08 23.93
CA ILE A 36 11.17 -6.15 22.87
C ILE A 36 10.60 -6.77 21.60
N LEU A 37 9.86 -7.88 21.72
CA LEU A 37 9.29 -8.57 20.56
C LEU A 37 8.24 -7.72 19.85
N TYR A 38 7.34 -7.09 20.61
CA TYR A 38 6.33 -6.20 20.07
C TYR A 38 6.98 -5.01 19.33
N SER A 39 7.94 -4.33 19.95
CA SER A 39 8.67 -3.23 19.31
C SER A 39 9.44 -3.69 18.08
N PHE A 40 10.10 -4.85 18.14
CA PHE A 40 10.83 -5.40 17.00
C PHE A 40 9.90 -5.66 15.80
N ILE A 41 8.76 -6.32 16.01
CA ILE A 41 7.81 -6.61 14.92
C ILE A 41 7.23 -5.30 14.36
N PHE A 42 6.86 -4.35 15.23
CA PHE A 42 6.36 -3.05 14.81
C PHE A 42 7.36 -2.31 13.91
N PHE A 43 8.60 -2.12 14.36
CA PHE A 43 9.64 -1.44 13.57
C PHE A 43 10.00 -2.22 12.31
N PHE A 44 9.98 -3.55 12.35
CA PHE A 44 10.22 -4.37 11.16
C PHE A 44 9.14 -4.14 10.10
N LEU A 45 7.86 -4.13 10.48
CA LEU A 45 6.76 -3.85 9.56
C LEU A 45 6.82 -2.43 8.98
N GLU A 46 7.16 -1.43 9.80
CA GLU A 46 7.37 -0.06 9.32
C GLU A 46 8.54 0.02 8.32
N ILE A 47 9.66 -0.65 8.58
CA ILE A 47 10.79 -0.71 7.63
C ILE A 47 10.37 -1.39 6.33
N VAL A 48 9.61 -2.49 6.40
CA VAL A 48 9.08 -3.17 5.21
C VAL A 48 8.17 -2.23 4.42
N ASN A 49 7.29 -1.47 5.08
CA ASN A 49 6.42 -0.50 4.42
C ASN A 49 7.22 0.65 3.79
N VAL A 50 8.25 1.17 4.47
CA VAL A 50 9.17 2.18 3.89
C VAL A 50 9.90 1.61 2.67
N LEU A 51 10.40 0.38 2.74
CA LEU A 51 11.05 -0.29 1.61
C LEU A 51 10.08 -0.50 0.44
N ARG A 52 8.81 -0.82 0.71
CA ARG A 52 7.76 -0.93 -0.31
C ARG A 52 7.54 0.39 -1.03
N VAL A 53 7.40 1.50 -0.29
CA VAL A 53 7.29 2.84 -0.88
C VAL A 53 8.53 3.15 -1.72
N GLY A 54 9.73 2.82 -1.22
CA GLY A 54 10.97 2.97 -1.97
C GLY A 54 11.07 2.10 -3.24
N MET A 55 10.28 1.04 -3.34
CA MET A 55 10.13 0.19 -4.53
C MET A 55 8.91 0.57 -5.39
N LEU A 56 8.36 1.78 -5.22
CA LEU A 56 7.19 2.31 -5.95
C LEU A 56 5.87 1.57 -5.66
N TYR A 57 5.77 0.84 -4.55
CA TYR A 57 4.51 0.18 -4.15
C TYR A 57 3.68 1.06 -3.22
N ASP A 58 2.37 0.87 -3.31
CA ASP A 58 1.40 1.46 -2.39
C ASP A 58 1.65 1.06 -0.93
N ILE A 59 1.43 2.03 -0.04
CA ILE A 59 1.15 1.74 1.36
C ILE A 59 -0.21 1.05 1.39
N PRO A 60 -0.34 -0.12 2.03
CA PRO A 60 -1.65 -0.72 2.21
C PRO A 60 -2.51 0.24 3.03
N PHE A 61 -3.52 0.87 2.38
CA PHE A 61 -4.53 1.65 3.08
C PHE A 61 -5.34 0.70 3.96
N GLN A 62 -4.89 0.54 5.21
CA GLN A 62 -5.60 -0.23 6.21
C GLN A 62 -6.67 0.63 6.86
N THR A 63 -7.88 0.10 6.99
CA THR A 63 -8.93 0.78 7.75
C THR A 63 -8.53 0.86 9.23
N LYS A 64 -9.09 1.82 9.98
CA LYS A 64 -8.79 1.99 11.41
C LYS A 64 -9.04 0.70 12.21
N GLU A 65 -10.04 -0.07 11.80
CA GLU A 65 -10.42 -1.34 12.40
C GLU A 65 -9.36 -2.42 12.14
N ALA A 66 -8.80 -2.48 10.93
CA ALA A 66 -7.75 -3.42 10.56
C ALA A 66 -6.45 -3.15 11.34
N LEU A 67 -6.04 -1.87 11.41
CA LEU A 67 -4.89 -1.44 12.21
C LEU A 67 -5.06 -1.77 13.69
N TYR A 68 -6.22 -1.48 14.26
CA TYR A 68 -6.54 -1.78 15.65
C TYR A 68 -6.48 -3.29 15.93
N PHE A 69 -7.02 -4.09 15.01
CA PHE A 69 -6.97 -5.55 15.10
C PHE A 69 -5.54 -6.07 15.06
N GLU A 70 -4.74 -5.67 14.07
CA GLU A 70 -3.34 -6.08 13.91
C GLU A 70 -2.54 -5.74 15.17
N HIS A 71 -2.75 -4.54 15.69
CA HIS A 71 -2.08 -4.05 16.88
C HIS A 71 -2.40 -4.90 18.12
N ILE A 72 -3.66 -5.17 18.41
CA ILE A 72 -4.04 -6.02 19.56
C ILE A 72 -3.54 -7.44 19.39
N PHE A 73 -3.63 -7.99 18.18
CA PHE A 73 -3.15 -9.34 17.89
C PHE A 73 -1.65 -9.45 18.19
N LEU A 74 -0.83 -8.50 17.72
CA LEU A 74 0.61 -8.48 17.96
C LEU A 74 0.93 -8.32 19.46
N ILE A 75 0.22 -7.47 20.18
CA ILE A 75 0.36 -7.34 21.64
C ILE A 75 0.05 -8.68 22.33
N ALA A 76 -1.07 -9.31 21.97
CA ALA A 76 -1.50 -10.58 22.56
C ALA A 76 -0.48 -11.70 22.29
N LEU A 77 0.04 -11.77 21.06
CA LEU A 77 1.08 -12.71 20.67
C LEU A 77 2.37 -12.49 21.47
N ALA A 78 2.81 -11.23 21.59
CA ALA A 78 4.01 -10.87 22.33
C ALA A 78 3.89 -11.21 23.81
N ILE A 79 2.74 -10.94 24.44
CA ILE A 79 2.46 -11.32 25.83
C ILE A 79 2.41 -12.83 26.00
N ALA A 80 1.82 -13.58 25.06
CA ALA A 80 1.80 -15.04 25.11
C ALA A 80 3.22 -15.63 25.07
N ILE A 81 4.10 -15.09 24.21
CA ILE A 81 5.52 -15.47 24.14
C ILE A 81 6.28 -15.03 25.40
N GLY A 82 6.02 -13.83 25.91
CA GLY A 82 6.57 -13.38 27.20
C GLY A 82 6.20 -14.31 28.36
N ASN A 83 4.97 -14.82 28.38
CA ASN A 83 4.51 -15.81 29.36
C ASN A 83 5.26 -17.15 29.21
N HIS A 84 5.58 -17.59 27.99
CA HIS A 84 6.47 -18.74 27.76
C HIS A 84 7.86 -18.50 28.34
N THR A 85 8.47 -17.34 28.05
CA THR A 85 9.79 -16.96 28.57
C THR A 85 9.82 -16.91 30.10
N MET A 86 8.76 -16.39 30.72
CA MET A 86 8.58 -16.40 32.17
C MET A 86 8.57 -17.83 32.73
N ILE A 87 7.75 -18.72 32.16
CA ILE A 87 7.65 -20.13 32.59
C ILE A 87 9.00 -20.83 32.38
N ARG A 88 9.66 -20.62 31.24
CA ARG A 88 11.00 -21.14 30.94
C ARG A 88 11.99 -20.71 32.01
N TYR A 89 11.98 -19.44 32.39
CA TYR A 89 12.87 -18.92 33.42
C TYR A 89 12.53 -19.46 34.82
N TRP A 90 11.26 -19.66 35.16
CA TRP A 90 10.85 -20.24 36.44
C TRP A 90 11.28 -21.71 36.60
N PHE A 91 11.36 -22.46 35.49
CA PHE A 91 11.65 -23.89 35.53
C PHE A 91 12.98 -24.29 34.88
N SER A 92 13.81 -23.35 34.38
CA SER A 92 15.18 -23.63 33.92
C SER A 92 16.08 -24.27 35.00
N GLN A 93 17.10 -25.02 34.61
CA GLN A 93 18.12 -25.44 35.57
C GLN A 93 19.11 -24.30 35.76
N PRO A 94 19.50 -23.96 37.00
CA PRO A 94 20.69 -23.14 37.19
C PRO A 94 21.88 -23.85 36.56
N THR A 95 22.67 -23.14 35.76
CA THR A 95 23.91 -23.65 35.18
C THR A 95 24.87 -24.08 36.31
N PHE A 96 25.65 -25.12 36.06
CA PHE A 96 26.46 -25.88 37.02
C PHE A 96 27.29 -25.03 38.01
N HIS A 97 27.67 -23.82 37.62
CA HIS A 97 28.49 -22.91 38.41
C HIS A 97 27.83 -22.36 39.69
N PHE A 98 26.50 -22.46 39.84
CA PHE A 98 25.80 -21.81 40.98
C PHE A 98 25.08 -22.74 41.96
N TYR A 99 24.78 -24.01 41.63
CA TYR A 99 24.07 -24.92 42.56
C TYR A 99 24.44 -26.41 42.40
N LYS A 100 24.67 -27.10 43.53
CA LYS A 100 25.21 -28.47 43.63
C LYS A 100 24.22 -29.63 43.41
N THR A 101 22.92 -29.39 43.24
CA THR A 101 21.90 -30.47 43.16
C THR A 101 21.01 -30.40 41.91
N ARG A 102 21.06 -31.45 41.07
CA ARG A 102 20.16 -31.65 39.91
C ARG A 102 18.75 -32.04 40.38
N ARG A 103 17.75 -31.16 40.21
CA ARG A 103 16.33 -31.57 40.16
C ARG A 103 15.91 -31.78 38.69
N GLN A 104 15.59 -33.02 38.34
CA GLN A 104 15.35 -33.50 36.96
C GLN A 104 14.01 -33.05 36.32
N ILE A 105 13.13 -32.34 37.03
CA ILE A 105 11.77 -32.00 36.58
C ILE A 105 11.75 -30.89 35.49
N SER A 106 12.88 -30.23 35.27
CA SER A 106 13.02 -28.95 34.59
C SER A 106 13.24 -29.02 33.06
N LEU A 107 14.00 -30.00 32.57
CA LEU A 107 14.51 -29.98 31.19
C LEU A 107 13.41 -30.14 30.13
N ARG A 108 12.38 -30.94 30.42
CA ARG A 108 11.27 -31.18 29.49
C ARG A 108 10.39 -29.95 29.32
N ILE A 109 10.06 -29.25 30.41
CA ILE A 109 9.27 -28.00 30.35
C ILE A 109 10.03 -26.94 29.54
N VAL A 110 11.35 -26.84 29.77
CA VAL A 110 12.23 -25.90 29.04
C VAL A 110 12.30 -26.26 27.56
N ASN A 111 12.53 -27.53 27.21
CA ASN A 111 12.64 -27.96 25.81
C ASN A 111 11.32 -27.81 25.04
N TYR A 112 10.17 -28.09 25.68
CA TYR A 112 8.86 -27.86 25.06
C TYR A 112 8.57 -26.36 24.89
N SER A 113 8.92 -25.53 25.87
CA SER A 113 8.80 -24.07 25.75
C SER A 113 9.69 -23.52 24.62
N LEU A 114 10.94 -24.00 24.52
CA LEU A 114 11.85 -23.66 23.42
C LEU A 114 11.34 -24.13 22.06
N PHE A 115 10.75 -25.32 21.97
CA PHE A 115 10.15 -25.82 20.73
C PHE A 115 8.96 -24.95 20.30
N ILE A 116 8.09 -24.57 21.24
CA ILE A 116 6.96 -23.68 20.95
C ILE A 116 7.45 -22.29 20.56
N GLU A 117 8.44 -21.75 21.25
CA GLU A 117 9.08 -20.47 20.92
C GLU A 117 9.72 -20.51 19.53
N PHE A 118 10.43 -21.58 19.18
CA PHE A 118 10.96 -21.81 17.84
C PHE A 118 9.86 -21.90 16.79
N LEU A 119 8.76 -22.59 17.07
CA LEU A 119 7.62 -22.70 16.15
C LEU A 119 6.92 -21.35 15.97
N CYS A 120 6.82 -20.54 17.02
CA CYS A 120 6.35 -19.15 16.92
C CYS A 120 7.30 -18.30 16.07
N TRP A 121 8.61 -18.40 16.28
CA TRP A 121 9.60 -17.70 15.46
C TRP A 121 9.55 -18.15 14.00
N TYR A 122 9.41 -19.45 13.74
CA TYR A 122 9.23 -19.99 12.40
C TYR A 122 7.93 -19.46 11.78
N MET A 123 6.82 -19.45 12.51
CA MET A 123 5.54 -18.88 12.04
C MET A 123 5.66 -17.38 11.78
N ILE A 124 6.36 -16.62 12.64
CA ILE A 124 6.61 -15.20 12.45
C ILE A 124 7.48 -15.00 11.20
N VAL A 125 8.56 -15.76 11.01
CA VAL A 125 9.42 -15.65 9.84
C VAL A 125 8.70 -16.07 8.56
N ALA A 126 7.92 -17.15 8.59
CA ALA A 126 7.10 -17.60 7.47
C ALA A 126 6.00 -16.58 7.14
N PHE A 127 5.35 -16.03 8.16
CA PHE A 127 4.37 -14.96 8.03
C PHE A 127 5.00 -13.68 7.50
N LEU A 128 6.16 -13.26 8.01
CA LEU A 128 6.87 -12.08 7.52
C LEU A 128 7.36 -12.29 6.09
N ARG A 129 7.86 -13.49 5.74
CA ARG A 129 8.21 -13.86 4.37
C ARG A 129 6.99 -13.77 3.47
N ASP A 130 5.90 -14.44 3.81
CA ASP A 130 4.72 -14.46 2.95
C ASP A 130 4.00 -13.11 2.94
N THR A 131 4.01 -12.33 4.02
CA THR A 131 3.39 -10.98 4.05
C THR A 131 4.26 -9.96 3.32
N ALA A 132 5.58 -10.00 3.49
CA ALA A 132 6.50 -9.08 2.80
C ALA A 132 6.67 -9.44 1.31
N VAL A 133 6.54 -10.71 0.93
CA VAL A 133 6.71 -11.18 -0.46
C VAL A 133 5.38 -11.36 -1.19
N SER A 134 4.31 -11.80 -0.53
CA SER A 134 3.03 -12.17 -1.17
C SER A 134 1.92 -11.13 -1.05
N GLN A 135 2.02 -10.09 -0.20
CA GLN A 135 1.05 -8.98 -0.25
C GLN A 135 1.22 -8.07 -1.48
N VAL A 136 2.21 -8.36 -2.34
CA VAL A 136 2.22 -7.89 -3.72
C VAL A 136 1.03 -8.47 -4.52
N LEU A 137 0.47 -9.61 -4.12
CA LEU A 137 -0.53 -10.34 -4.92
C LEU A 137 -1.85 -10.68 -4.19
N ILE A 138 -1.89 -10.70 -2.85
CA ILE A 138 -3.08 -11.12 -2.10
C ILE A 138 -3.53 -9.99 -1.16
N GLY A 139 -4.64 -9.36 -1.53
CA GLY A 139 -5.22 -8.23 -0.80
C GLY A 139 -5.60 -8.54 0.65
N THR A 140 -5.84 -7.45 1.40
CA THR A 140 -6.23 -7.38 2.82
C THR A 140 -7.52 -8.13 3.21
N ALA A 141 -8.17 -8.79 2.26
CA ALA A 141 -9.43 -9.53 2.44
C ALA A 141 -9.31 -10.68 3.46
N VAL A 142 -8.19 -11.40 3.50
CA VAL A 142 -8.00 -12.53 4.43
C VAL A 142 -8.15 -12.08 5.90
N TYR A 143 -7.68 -10.87 6.22
CA TYR A 143 -7.82 -10.29 7.55
C TYR A 143 -9.26 -9.91 7.86
N MET A 144 -10.00 -9.35 6.91
CA MET A 144 -11.40 -8.97 7.13
C MET A 144 -12.27 -10.19 7.43
N PHE A 145 -12.03 -11.34 6.77
CA PHE A 145 -12.89 -12.51 6.90
C PHE A 145 -12.50 -13.50 7.99
N TYR A 146 -11.21 -13.58 8.36
CA TYR A 146 -10.70 -14.60 9.30
C TYR A 146 -10.01 -14.03 10.55
N SER A 147 -10.10 -12.72 10.79
CA SER A 147 -9.52 -12.01 11.94
C SER A 147 -9.73 -12.72 13.29
N TYR A 148 -10.95 -13.16 13.58
CA TYR A 148 -11.28 -13.84 14.84
C TYR A 148 -10.55 -15.17 15.05
N VAL A 149 -10.21 -15.90 13.97
CA VAL A 149 -9.48 -17.17 14.06
C VAL A 149 -8.05 -16.95 14.52
N PHE A 150 -7.42 -15.84 14.15
CA PHE A 150 -6.05 -15.53 14.55
C PHE A 150 -5.91 -15.30 16.06
N PHE A 151 -6.95 -14.81 16.75
CA PHE A 151 -6.93 -14.70 18.21
C PHE A 151 -6.88 -16.06 18.94
N CYS A 152 -7.24 -17.15 18.27
CA CYS A 152 -7.04 -18.48 18.82
C CYS A 152 -5.55 -18.80 19.00
N ILE A 153 -4.64 -18.18 18.23
CA ILE A 153 -3.20 -18.47 18.30
C ILE A 153 -2.60 -18.01 19.64
N PRO A 154 -2.68 -16.74 20.08
CA PRO A 154 -2.16 -16.33 21.39
C PRO A 154 -2.79 -17.11 22.55
N ILE A 155 -4.10 -17.38 22.47
CA ILE A 155 -4.82 -18.17 23.48
C ILE A 155 -4.28 -19.61 23.53
N TYR A 156 -4.12 -20.25 22.38
CA TYR A 156 -3.54 -21.59 22.28
C TYR A 156 -2.12 -21.63 22.83
N LEU A 157 -1.28 -20.65 22.48
CA LEU A 157 0.09 -20.53 23.01
C LEU A 157 0.11 -20.38 24.53
N PHE A 158 -0.78 -19.57 25.10
CA PHE A 158 -0.93 -19.47 26.54
C PHE A 158 -1.34 -20.81 27.17
N LEU A 159 -2.37 -21.46 26.62
CA LEU A 159 -2.90 -22.72 27.14
C LEU A 159 -1.87 -23.85 27.08
N THR A 160 -1.11 -23.95 25.99
CA THR A 160 -0.06 -24.96 25.84
C THR A 160 1.05 -24.78 26.87
N ALA A 161 1.51 -23.55 27.09
CA ALA A 161 2.50 -23.23 28.13
C ALA A 161 2.07 -23.75 29.50
N TRP A 162 0.84 -23.42 29.90
CA TRP A 162 0.31 -23.77 31.21
C TRP A 162 -0.10 -25.25 31.33
N THR A 163 -0.41 -25.91 30.21
CA THR A 163 -0.68 -27.36 30.18
C THR A 163 0.59 -28.13 30.54
N GLU A 164 1.75 -27.71 30.05
CA GLU A 164 3.03 -28.34 30.43
C GLU A 164 3.32 -28.16 31.93
N VAL A 165 3.04 -26.99 32.52
CA VAL A 165 3.19 -26.80 33.97
C VAL A 165 2.18 -27.66 34.75
N ALA A 166 0.94 -27.78 34.27
CA ALA A 166 -0.12 -28.58 34.89
C ALA A 166 0.16 -30.09 34.92
N ARG A 167 1.01 -30.59 34.01
CA ARG A 167 1.47 -31.98 34.04
C ARG A 167 2.24 -32.31 35.32
N PHE A 168 2.98 -31.34 35.87
CA PHE A 168 3.83 -31.54 37.05
C PHE A 168 3.24 -30.94 38.35
N PHE A 169 2.45 -29.87 38.25
CA PHE A 169 1.91 -29.15 39.41
C PHE A 169 0.38 -28.97 39.34
N LYS A 170 -0.26 -28.78 40.49
CA LYS A 170 -1.64 -28.28 40.55
C LYS A 170 -1.62 -26.76 40.36
N VAL A 171 -2.05 -26.28 39.18
CA VAL A 171 -1.89 -24.88 38.74
C VAL A 171 -3.18 -24.10 38.47
N TRP A 172 -4.36 -24.67 38.69
CA TRP A 172 -5.65 -24.07 38.27
C TRP A 172 -5.79 -22.57 38.64
N LYS A 173 -5.55 -22.21 39.90
CA LYS A 173 -5.62 -20.82 40.37
C LYS A 173 -4.58 -19.92 39.69
N TRP A 174 -3.33 -20.38 39.60
CA TRP A 174 -2.24 -19.64 38.96
C TRP A 174 -2.45 -19.44 37.47
N LYS A 175 -3.00 -20.44 36.78
CA LYS A 175 -3.37 -20.34 35.36
C LYS A 175 -4.42 -19.24 35.17
N LEU A 176 -5.44 -19.18 36.02
CA LEU A 176 -6.48 -18.13 35.95
C LEU A 176 -5.91 -16.74 36.27
N TYR A 177 -5.07 -16.61 37.31
CA TYR A 177 -4.43 -15.33 37.62
C TYR A 177 -3.51 -14.85 36.51
N ALA A 178 -2.68 -15.74 35.95
CA ALA A 178 -1.80 -15.40 34.84
C ALA A 178 -2.61 -15.00 33.61
N PHE A 179 -3.72 -15.70 33.31
CA PHE A 179 -4.60 -15.34 32.20
C PHE A 179 -5.22 -13.95 32.38
N GLY A 180 -5.75 -13.65 33.57
CA GLY A 180 -6.31 -12.35 33.88
C GLY A 180 -5.27 -11.22 33.81
N ILE A 181 -4.04 -11.47 34.29
CA ILE A 181 -2.93 -10.51 34.19
C ILE A 181 -2.53 -10.30 32.73
N CYS A 182 -2.42 -11.37 31.93
CA CYS A 182 -2.13 -11.25 30.50
C CYS A 182 -3.20 -10.43 29.77
N LEU A 183 -4.48 -10.67 30.04
CA LEU A 183 -5.59 -9.87 29.47
C LEU A 183 -5.49 -8.40 29.88
N PHE A 184 -5.21 -8.14 31.16
CA PHE A 184 -5.01 -6.77 31.65
C PHE A 184 -3.83 -6.10 30.95
N CYS A 185 -2.71 -6.79 30.73
CA CYS A 185 -1.58 -6.27 29.99
C CYS A 185 -1.91 -5.99 28.52
N VAL A 186 -2.68 -6.87 27.85
CA VAL A 186 -3.12 -6.64 26.45
C VAL A 186 -3.95 -5.36 26.36
N ILE A 187 -4.95 -5.22 27.25
CA ILE A 187 -5.81 -4.03 27.29
C ILE A 187 -4.96 -2.79 27.61
N SER A 188 -4.09 -2.86 28.60
CA SER A 188 -3.24 -1.73 29.01
C SER A 188 -2.31 -1.27 27.89
N PHE A 189 -1.67 -2.21 27.19
CA PHE A 189 -0.80 -1.91 26.06
C PHE A 189 -1.56 -1.49 24.80
N SER A 190 -2.83 -1.88 24.64
CA SER A 190 -3.64 -1.42 23.49
C SER A 190 -3.90 0.09 23.49
N PHE A 191 -3.80 0.75 24.65
CA PHE A 191 -3.86 2.21 24.75
C PHE A 191 -2.56 2.90 24.33
N VAL A 192 -1.44 2.19 24.31
CA VAL A 192 -0.18 2.72 23.78
C VAL A 192 -0.26 2.63 22.28
N ASN A 193 -0.44 3.75 21.58
CA ASN A 193 -0.58 3.75 20.14
C ASN A 193 0.72 4.15 19.43
N PRO A 194 1.58 3.20 19.02
CA PRO A 194 2.74 3.52 18.20
C PRO A 194 2.39 3.88 16.76
N SER A 195 1.12 3.81 16.34
CA SER A 195 0.68 4.30 15.02
C SER A 195 0.88 5.81 14.82
N ASN A 196 1.30 6.56 15.85
CA ASN A 196 1.75 7.94 15.69
C ASN A 196 3.08 8.03 14.92
N PHE A 197 3.86 6.94 14.85
CA PHE A 197 5.07 6.85 14.03
C PHE A 197 4.69 6.42 12.61
N ARG A 198 4.23 7.37 11.80
CA ARG A 198 3.78 7.14 10.41
C ARG A 198 4.93 7.30 9.41
N TYR A 199 6.04 6.57 9.61
CA TYR A 199 7.26 6.77 8.81
C TYR A 199 7.04 6.47 7.34
N ALA A 200 6.42 5.32 7.03
CA ALA A 200 6.12 4.96 5.65
C ALA A 200 5.25 6.02 4.96
N GLU A 201 4.23 6.53 5.67
CA GLU A 201 3.34 7.57 5.14
C GLU A 201 4.05 8.90 4.94
N THR A 202 4.92 9.32 5.86
CA THR A 202 5.73 10.52 5.63
C THR A 202 6.65 10.35 4.42
N VAL A 203 7.26 9.18 4.24
CA VAL A 203 8.08 8.90 3.05
C VAL A 203 7.23 8.94 1.78
N TYR A 204 6.03 8.36 1.81
CA TYR A 204 5.08 8.36 0.70
C TYR A 204 4.60 9.78 0.36
N GLU A 205 4.17 10.55 1.35
CA GLU A 205 3.72 11.93 1.16
C GLU A 205 4.84 12.81 0.60
N ASN A 206 6.09 12.61 1.03
CA ASN A 206 7.23 13.33 0.49
C ASN A 206 7.56 12.91 -0.95
N MET A 207 7.43 11.63 -1.26
CA MET A 207 7.74 11.08 -2.59
C MET A 207 6.71 11.49 -3.64
N TYR A 208 5.42 11.51 -3.27
CA TYR A 208 4.30 11.86 -4.13
C TYR A 208 3.73 13.26 -3.85
N GLN A 209 4.52 14.14 -3.22
CA GLN A 209 4.04 15.43 -2.72
C GLN A 209 3.41 16.28 -3.83
N GLU A 210 4.04 16.32 -5.01
CA GLU A 210 3.56 17.14 -6.12
C GLU A 210 2.26 16.57 -6.72
N GLU A 211 2.17 15.25 -6.91
CA GLU A 211 0.93 14.58 -7.38
C GLU A 211 -0.24 14.82 -6.42
N LEU A 212 -0.01 14.61 -5.12
CA LEU A 212 -1.01 14.78 -4.07
C LEU A 212 -1.42 16.25 -3.92
N PHE A 213 -0.48 17.18 -4.16
CA PHE A 213 -0.78 18.61 -4.19
C PHE A 213 -1.68 18.95 -5.38
N TYR A 214 -1.33 18.48 -6.59
CA TYR A 214 -2.14 18.71 -7.79
C TYR A 214 -3.55 18.15 -7.62
N GLU A 215 -3.69 16.91 -7.15
CA GLU A 215 -5.00 16.28 -6.86
C GLU A 215 -5.85 17.16 -5.93
N ARG A 216 -5.25 17.59 -4.81
CA ARG A 216 -5.95 18.44 -3.84
C ARG A 216 -6.38 19.77 -4.47
N THR A 217 -5.49 20.42 -5.21
CA THR A 217 -5.79 21.68 -5.89
C THR A 217 -6.92 21.51 -6.90
N GLN A 218 -6.91 20.43 -7.70
CA GLN A 218 -7.99 20.17 -8.65
C GLN A 218 -9.34 19.89 -7.97
N PHE A 219 -9.35 19.20 -6.84
CA PHE A 219 -10.59 19.02 -6.06
C PHE A 219 -11.10 20.33 -5.47
N GLU A 220 -10.21 21.18 -4.95
CA GLU A 220 -10.59 22.49 -4.42
C GLU A 220 -11.15 23.41 -5.52
N ILE A 221 -10.54 23.41 -6.71
CA ILE A 221 -11.06 24.15 -7.87
C ILE A 221 -12.43 23.58 -8.27
N ALA A 222 -12.56 22.26 -8.37
CA ALA A 222 -13.82 21.61 -8.74
C ALA A 222 -14.96 21.96 -7.79
N GLU A 223 -14.68 22.02 -6.49
CA GLU A 223 -15.66 22.39 -5.48
C GLU A 223 -15.99 23.90 -5.54
N LYS A 224 -14.98 24.77 -5.58
CA LYS A 224 -15.18 26.24 -5.51
C LYS A 224 -15.75 26.83 -6.79
N GLU A 225 -15.26 26.41 -7.95
CA GLU A 225 -15.61 27.02 -9.24
C GLU A 225 -16.79 26.31 -9.90
N TYR A 226 -16.92 24.99 -9.72
CA TYR A 226 -17.92 24.20 -10.41
C TYR A 226 -18.98 23.56 -9.48
N GLY A 227 -18.82 23.65 -8.15
CA GLY A 227 -19.73 23.01 -7.19
C GLY A 227 -19.72 21.48 -7.24
N ILE A 228 -18.64 20.88 -7.76
CA ILE A 228 -18.49 19.44 -7.94
C ILE A 228 -17.75 18.84 -6.76
N THR A 229 -18.33 17.81 -6.14
CA THR A 229 -17.69 17.04 -5.08
C THR A 229 -17.42 15.60 -5.51
N TYR A 230 -16.30 15.06 -5.04
CA TYR A 230 -15.90 13.68 -5.23
C TYR A 230 -16.13 12.89 -3.96
N SER A 231 -16.52 11.62 -4.09
CA SER A 231 -16.66 10.73 -2.94
C SER A 231 -15.30 10.38 -2.34
N ASP A 232 -15.25 10.16 -1.03
CA ASP A 232 -14.03 9.74 -0.32
C ASP A 232 -13.36 8.52 -0.97
N GLU A 233 -14.15 7.59 -1.53
CA GLU A 233 -13.61 6.43 -2.24
C GLU A 233 -12.79 6.82 -3.48
N ILE A 234 -13.21 7.83 -4.26
CA ILE A 234 -12.47 8.29 -5.45
C ILE A 234 -11.19 8.99 -5.00
N ILE A 235 -11.28 9.84 -3.96
CA ILE A 235 -10.12 10.55 -3.41
C ILE A 235 -9.09 9.54 -2.88
N LEU A 236 -9.51 8.51 -2.14
CA LEU A 236 -8.63 7.45 -1.67
C LEU A 236 -8.06 6.59 -2.82
N THR A 237 -8.83 6.38 -3.88
CA THR A 237 -8.37 5.63 -5.06
C THR A 237 -7.31 6.41 -5.85
N LEU A 238 -7.46 7.73 -6.00
CA LEU A 238 -6.46 8.57 -6.68
C LEU A 238 -5.16 8.70 -5.90
N LYS A 239 -5.25 8.64 -4.57
CA LYS A 239 -4.07 8.57 -3.69
C LYS A 239 -3.30 7.25 -3.79
N SER A 240 -3.80 6.24 -4.49
CA SER A 240 -3.06 4.98 -4.70
C SER A 240 -2.23 5.03 -5.98
N ILE A 241 -1.13 4.29 -6.00
CA ILE A 241 -0.18 4.14 -7.11
C ILE A 241 -0.66 3.04 -8.05
N SER A 242 -0.99 1.86 -7.51
CA SER A 242 -1.31 0.68 -8.32
C SER A 242 -2.23 -0.27 -7.55
N ASN A 243 -3.54 -0.14 -7.80
CA ASN A 243 -4.51 -1.12 -7.33
C ASN A 243 -5.63 -1.34 -8.35
N GLY A 244 -6.35 -2.45 -8.19
CA GLY A 244 -7.46 -2.80 -9.10
C GLY A 244 -8.62 -1.80 -9.10
N LYS A 245 -8.78 -0.99 -8.04
CA LYS A 245 -9.78 0.09 -8.01
C LYS A 245 -9.36 1.25 -8.92
N LEU A 246 -8.10 1.64 -8.90
CA LEU A 246 -7.53 2.66 -9.78
C LEU A 246 -7.55 2.21 -11.23
N GLN A 247 -7.19 0.95 -11.50
CA GLN A 247 -7.30 0.37 -12.85
C GLN A 247 -8.74 0.42 -13.36
N LYS A 248 -9.72 0.04 -12.52
CA LYS A 248 -11.13 0.15 -12.85
C LYS A 248 -11.55 1.60 -13.08
N LEU A 249 -11.13 2.53 -12.22
CA LEU A 249 -11.42 3.96 -12.35
C LEU A 249 -10.90 4.52 -13.67
N LEU A 250 -9.68 4.16 -14.08
CA LEU A 250 -9.10 4.53 -15.36
C LEU A 250 -9.95 4.00 -16.53
N LEU A 251 -10.28 2.70 -16.54
CA LEU A 251 -11.08 2.08 -17.60
C LEU A 251 -12.48 2.68 -17.70
N ASP A 252 -13.16 2.85 -16.55
CA ASP A 252 -14.50 3.42 -16.48
C ASP A 252 -14.50 4.87 -16.99
N THR A 253 -13.48 5.66 -16.64
CA THR A 253 -13.33 7.06 -17.09
C THR A 253 -13.03 7.13 -18.59
N LYS A 254 -12.07 6.33 -19.08
CA LYS A 254 -11.77 6.20 -20.51
C LYS A 254 -13.00 5.86 -21.32
N GLN A 255 -13.79 4.87 -20.87
CA GLN A 255 -14.98 4.43 -21.59
C GLN A 255 -15.99 5.56 -21.77
N GLN A 256 -16.11 6.50 -20.81
CA GLN A 256 -17.01 7.65 -20.95
C GLN A 256 -16.63 8.52 -22.17
N PHE A 257 -15.34 8.73 -22.40
CA PHE A 257 -14.81 9.54 -23.50
C PHE A 257 -15.00 8.89 -24.87
N GLU A 258 -14.88 7.57 -24.94
CA GLU A 258 -15.09 6.79 -26.18
C GLU A 258 -16.58 6.72 -26.58
N THR A 259 -17.50 7.02 -25.65
CA THR A 259 -18.93 7.01 -25.99
C THR A 259 -19.35 8.19 -26.87
N ASN A 260 -20.39 7.97 -27.68
CA ASN A 260 -21.01 9.06 -28.43
C ASN A 260 -21.78 10.07 -27.53
N LYS A 261 -21.97 9.78 -26.24
CA LYS A 261 -22.62 10.70 -25.30
C LYS A 261 -21.70 11.86 -24.96
N LYS A 262 -22.28 12.97 -24.47
CA LYS A 262 -21.52 14.08 -23.91
C LYS A 262 -20.97 13.66 -22.54
N VAL A 263 -19.67 13.83 -22.33
CA VAL A 263 -19.00 13.55 -21.04
C VAL A 263 -19.34 14.66 -20.02
N THR A 264 -19.44 14.30 -18.75
CA THR A 264 -19.74 15.27 -17.69
C THR A 264 -18.49 16.05 -17.27
N LEU A 265 -18.64 17.28 -16.79
CA LEU A 265 -17.51 18.09 -16.28
C LEU A 265 -16.73 17.38 -15.17
N LYS A 266 -17.43 16.60 -14.33
CA LYS A 266 -16.83 15.77 -13.29
C LYS A 266 -15.87 14.73 -13.88
N ASP A 267 -16.30 14.03 -14.92
CA ASP A 267 -15.45 13.01 -15.57
C ASP A 267 -14.29 13.66 -16.35
N ILE A 268 -14.48 14.88 -16.89
CA ILE A 268 -13.42 15.65 -17.54
C ILE A 268 -12.32 16.00 -16.54
N ILE A 269 -12.68 16.59 -15.39
CA ILE A 269 -11.70 16.96 -14.36
C ILE A 269 -10.99 15.71 -13.82
N LEU A 270 -11.73 14.61 -13.60
CA LEU A 270 -11.15 13.34 -13.19
C LEU A 270 -10.12 12.82 -14.21
N GLN A 271 -10.47 12.83 -15.50
CA GLN A 271 -9.58 12.40 -16.57
C GLN A 271 -8.32 13.27 -16.66
N LYS A 272 -8.45 14.58 -16.43
CA LYS A 272 -7.32 15.51 -16.37
C LYS A 272 -6.35 15.12 -15.25
N ILE A 273 -6.85 14.86 -14.05
CA ILE A 273 -6.03 14.40 -12.91
C ILE A 273 -5.31 13.09 -13.24
N LEU A 274 -6.02 12.12 -13.82
CA LEU A 274 -5.47 10.82 -14.18
C LEU A 274 -4.33 10.92 -15.20
N ILE A 275 -4.46 11.80 -16.21
CA ILE A 275 -3.43 12.03 -17.24
C ILE A 275 -2.24 12.81 -16.67
N HIS A 276 -2.49 13.90 -15.93
CA HIS A 276 -1.44 14.75 -15.36
C HIS A 276 -0.51 13.93 -14.45
N ASN A 277 -1.10 13.13 -13.56
CA ASN A 277 -0.35 12.26 -12.65
C ASN A 277 0.03 10.91 -13.27
N PHE A 278 -0.18 10.73 -14.58
CA PHE A 278 0.11 9.52 -15.35
C PHE A 278 -0.12 8.21 -14.56
N LYS A 279 -1.28 8.11 -13.89
CA LYS A 279 -1.65 7.07 -12.89
C LYS A 279 -1.62 5.62 -13.37
N SER A 280 -1.43 5.40 -14.66
CA SER A 280 -1.36 4.08 -15.27
C SER A 280 0.07 3.54 -15.46
N ALA A 281 1.10 4.33 -15.13
CA ALA A 281 2.50 3.99 -15.35
C ALA A 281 2.92 2.65 -14.73
N GLU A 282 2.33 2.34 -13.56
CA GLU A 282 2.74 1.23 -12.71
C GLU A 282 1.92 -0.05 -12.92
N PHE A 283 0.98 -0.09 -13.89
CA PHE A 283 0.26 -1.31 -14.24
C PHE A 283 1.06 -2.17 -15.22
N GLU A 284 1.34 -3.42 -14.84
CA GLU A 284 1.95 -4.42 -15.72
C GLU A 284 1.07 -4.63 -16.97
N GLY A 285 1.64 -4.34 -18.14
CA GLY A 285 0.95 -4.45 -19.42
C GLY A 285 0.09 -3.22 -19.75
N TYR A 286 0.50 -2.54 -20.83
CA TYR A 286 -0.33 -1.56 -21.54
C TYR A 286 -0.76 -0.31 -20.76
N GLY A 287 0.12 0.27 -19.93
CA GLY A 287 -0.15 1.50 -19.16
C GLY A 287 -0.84 2.62 -19.96
N VAL A 288 -0.60 2.79 -21.25
CA VAL A 288 -1.26 3.86 -22.03
C VAL A 288 -2.63 3.51 -22.61
N GLN A 289 -3.04 2.23 -22.61
CA GLN A 289 -4.39 1.83 -23.03
C GLN A 289 -5.48 2.24 -22.03
N TYR A 290 -5.10 2.82 -20.89
CA TYR A 290 -6.01 3.23 -19.82
C TYR A 290 -6.51 4.67 -19.97
N TYR A 291 -6.00 5.43 -20.95
CA TYR A 291 -6.47 6.78 -21.24
C TYR A 291 -7.29 6.83 -22.54
N PRO A 292 -8.21 7.80 -22.67
CA PRO A 292 -8.79 8.14 -23.96
C PRO A 292 -7.70 8.63 -24.91
N GLU A 293 -7.86 8.37 -26.21
CA GLU A 293 -6.95 8.94 -27.19
C GLU A 293 -7.22 10.45 -27.31
N PRO A 294 -6.21 11.27 -27.67
CA PRO A 294 -6.41 12.69 -27.96
C PRO A 294 -7.59 13.00 -28.87
N ILE A 295 -7.83 12.14 -29.87
CA ILE A 295 -8.98 12.30 -30.77
C ILE A 295 -10.32 12.14 -30.06
N ASP A 296 -10.42 11.27 -29.05
CA ASP A 296 -11.65 11.10 -28.26
C ASP A 296 -11.95 12.37 -27.45
N VAL A 297 -10.91 12.99 -26.88
CA VAL A 297 -11.03 14.28 -26.18
C VAL A 297 -11.48 15.38 -27.14
N TYR A 298 -10.90 15.44 -28.34
CA TYR A 298 -11.31 16.40 -29.37
C TYR A 298 -12.76 16.19 -29.83
N VAL A 299 -13.20 14.93 -29.97
CA VAL A 299 -14.59 14.60 -30.27
C VAL A 299 -15.53 15.14 -29.20
N GLN A 300 -15.15 15.04 -27.92
CA GLN A 300 -15.95 15.62 -26.81
C GLN A 300 -15.92 17.16 -26.84
N LEU A 301 -14.79 17.78 -27.18
CA LEU A 301 -14.66 19.23 -27.31
C LEU A 301 -15.62 19.80 -28.36
N LYS A 302 -15.85 19.05 -29.45
CA LYS A 302 -16.82 19.44 -30.50
C LYS A 302 -18.30 19.25 -30.12
N LYS A 303 -18.60 18.61 -28.99
CA LYS A 303 -19.98 18.44 -28.49
C LYS A 303 -20.38 19.52 -27.48
N VAL A 304 -19.47 20.40 -27.07
CA VAL A 304 -19.71 21.41 -26.03
C VAL A 304 -19.58 22.82 -26.60
N ALA A 305 -20.18 23.80 -25.94
CA ALA A 305 -20.06 25.20 -26.34
C ALA A 305 -18.62 25.68 -26.07
N SER A 306 -18.03 26.43 -26.99
CA SER A 306 -16.61 26.84 -26.89
C SER A 306 -16.30 27.70 -25.66
N SER A 307 -17.29 28.39 -25.11
CA SER A 307 -17.20 29.20 -23.88
C SER A 307 -17.59 28.45 -22.59
N SER A 308 -17.91 27.15 -22.67
CA SER A 308 -18.31 26.36 -21.50
C SER A 308 -17.10 25.93 -20.65
N ALA A 309 -17.32 25.72 -19.35
CA ALA A 309 -16.30 25.16 -18.45
C ALA A 309 -15.80 23.79 -18.95
N GLU A 310 -16.68 22.98 -19.55
CA GLU A 310 -16.29 21.73 -20.19
C GLU A 310 -15.29 21.94 -21.32
N ALA A 311 -15.45 22.98 -22.15
CA ALA A 311 -14.51 23.27 -23.23
C ALA A 311 -13.14 23.68 -22.69
N THR A 312 -13.10 24.55 -21.66
CA THR A 312 -11.87 24.94 -20.97
C THR A 312 -11.14 23.71 -20.42
N GLU A 313 -11.83 22.84 -19.70
CA GLU A 313 -11.19 21.66 -19.09
C GLU A 313 -10.79 20.59 -20.12
N LEU A 314 -11.52 20.45 -21.23
CA LEU A 314 -11.11 19.59 -22.35
C LEU A 314 -9.88 20.12 -23.06
N LEU A 315 -9.75 21.44 -23.20
CA LEU A 315 -8.54 22.08 -23.73
C LEU A 315 -7.35 21.88 -22.79
N ASN A 316 -7.55 21.94 -21.47
CA ASN A 316 -6.51 21.58 -20.50
C ASN A 316 -6.05 20.12 -20.69
N ILE A 317 -6.96 19.15 -20.90
CA ILE A 317 -6.56 17.76 -21.17
C ILE A 317 -5.72 17.66 -22.46
N LEU A 318 -6.09 18.39 -23.52
CA LEU A 318 -5.31 18.39 -24.77
C LEU A 318 -3.94 19.03 -24.59
N ASP A 319 -3.82 20.05 -23.73
CA ASP A 319 -2.52 20.61 -23.34
C ASP A 319 -1.68 19.60 -22.56
N GLU A 320 -2.26 18.88 -21.58
CA GLU A 320 -1.54 17.80 -20.86
C GLU A 320 -0.99 16.75 -21.85
N PHE A 321 -1.79 16.33 -22.83
CA PHE A 321 -1.31 15.42 -23.88
C PHE A 321 -0.20 16.05 -24.73
N TYR A 322 -0.31 17.34 -25.08
CA TYR A 322 0.72 18.07 -25.82
C TYR A 322 2.04 18.15 -25.05
N GLN A 323 2.01 18.50 -23.77
CA GLN A 323 3.19 18.52 -22.90
C GLN A 323 3.82 17.12 -22.77
N LEU A 324 2.99 16.07 -22.62
CA LEU A 324 3.46 14.68 -22.59
C LEU A 324 4.21 14.29 -23.87
N THR A 325 3.78 14.77 -25.04
CA THR A 325 4.50 14.48 -26.30
C THR A 325 5.92 15.03 -26.30
N PHE A 326 6.16 16.26 -25.82
CA PHE A 326 7.52 16.81 -25.75
C PHE A 326 8.42 16.01 -24.84
N PHE A 327 7.92 15.64 -23.66
CA PHE A 327 8.68 14.87 -22.68
C PHE A 327 9.22 13.55 -23.27
N ILE A 328 8.41 12.87 -24.08
CA ILE A 328 8.79 11.59 -24.69
C ILE A 328 9.84 11.77 -25.79
N TYR A 329 9.76 12.84 -26.58
CA TYR A 329 10.72 13.10 -27.65
C TYR A 329 12.07 13.63 -27.14
N GLU A 330 12.07 14.55 -26.17
CA GLU A 330 13.31 15.10 -25.59
C GLU A 330 14.18 14.02 -24.94
N ARG A 331 13.59 13.00 -24.32
CA ARG A 331 14.33 11.90 -23.68
C ARG A 331 15.13 11.05 -24.69
N ARG A 332 14.77 11.06 -25.99
CA ARG A 332 15.45 10.27 -27.03
C ARG A 332 16.76 10.88 -27.51
N ASP A 333 16.89 12.21 -27.48
CA ASP A 333 18.11 12.91 -27.91
C ASP A 333 19.21 12.96 -26.82
N ILE A 334 18.89 12.51 -25.60
CA ILE A 334 19.79 12.58 -24.41
C ILE A 334 20.62 11.29 -24.23
N GLU A 335 20.52 10.30 -25.14
CA GLU A 335 21.29 9.03 -25.07
C GLU A 335 22.84 9.18 -25.08
N ASN A 336 23.39 10.40 -25.24
CA ASN A 336 24.84 10.63 -25.28
C ASN A 336 25.43 11.51 -24.17
N THR A 337 24.63 12.02 -23.23
CA THR A 337 25.17 12.76 -22.08
C THR A 337 24.41 12.39 -20.82
N SER A 338 25.16 11.89 -19.84
CA SER A 338 24.70 11.59 -18.47
C SER A 338 24.36 12.89 -17.72
N ILE A 339 23.40 13.65 -18.22
CA ILE A 339 22.87 14.83 -17.58
C ILE A 339 21.45 14.48 -17.15
N THR A 340 21.35 14.24 -15.86
CA THR A 340 20.13 14.16 -15.06
C THR A 340 19.36 15.48 -15.16
N PHE A 341 18.75 15.77 -16.31
CA PHE A 341 17.65 16.72 -16.39
C PHE A 341 16.39 16.00 -15.87
N MET A 342 16.37 15.78 -14.55
CA MET A 342 15.13 15.71 -13.80
C MET A 342 14.45 17.07 -13.97
N LYS A 343 13.49 17.19 -14.89
CA LYS A 343 12.38 18.11 -14.63
C LYS A 343 11.48 17.40 -13.61
N LYS A 344 11.02 18.19 -12.64
CA LYS A 344 10.13 17.82 -11.52
C LYS A 344 9.21 16.63 -11.85
N ASN A 345 9.33 15.61 -11.02
CA ASN A 345 8.47 14.43 -10.89
C ASN A 345 8.70 13.33 -11.92
N SER A 346 9.42 12.33 -11.46
CA SER A 346 9.39 10.96 -11.99
C SER A 346 7.96 10.42 -11.99
N ILE A 347 7.30 10.42 -13.14
CA ILE A 347 6.09 9.57 -13.34
C ILE A 347 6.31 8.55 -14.46
N LEU A 348 7.46 8.60 -15.14
CA LEU A 348 7.85 7.54 -16.06
C LEU A 348 8.99 6.76 -15.42
N PRO A 349 8.72 5.56 -14.85
CA PRO A 349 9.79 4.67 -14.41
C PRO A 349 10.78 4.48 -15.55
N ASP A 350 12.01 4.14 -15.21
CA ASP A 350 13.11 4.10 -16.15
C ASP A 350 12.71 3.32 -17.40
N LEU A 351 12.46 4.08 -18.46
CA LEU A 351 11.78 3.66 -19.68
C LEU A 351 12.80 2.88 -20.54
N HIS A 352 13.79 2.23 -19.92
CA HIS A 352 14.90 1.55 -20.60
C HIS A 352 14.69 0.04 -20.71
N ASP A 353 13.85 -0.58 -19.89
CA ASP A 353 13.81 -2.05 -19.75
C ASP A 353 12.49 -2.76 -20.12
N TYR A 354 11.42 -2.04 -20.47
CA TYR A 354 10.15 -2.70 -20.83
C TYR A 354 10.10 -3.15 -22.30
N HIS A 355 9.49 -4.29 -22.60
CA HIS A 355 9.32 -4.75 -23.99
C HIS A 355 8.44 -3.76 -24.80
N TYR A 356 9.10 -2.96 -25.65
CA TYR A 356 8.73 -1.57 -25.94
C TYR A 356 7.83 -1.30 -27.14
N PHE A 357 7.37 -2.33 -27.86
CA PHE A 357 6.74 -2.07 -29.16
C PHE A 357 5.38 -1.37 -29.02
N ASP A 358 4.55 -1.82 -28.09
CA ASP A 358 3.16 -1.35 -27.97
C ASP A 358 3.07 0.06 -27.35
N LEU A 359 3.94 0.38 -26.38
CA LEU A 359 4.00 1.70 -25.75
C LEU A 359 4.49 2.76 -26.76
N TYR A 360 5.49 2.39 -27.57
CA TYR A 360 6.03 3.26 -28.61
C TYR A 360 4.99 3.59 -29.68
N GLU A 361 4.30 2.58 -30.21
CA GLU A 361 3.26 2.81 -31.21
C GLU A 361 2.09 3.63 -30.64
N TYR A 362 1.73 3.44 -29.36
CA TYR A 362 0.75 4.32 -28.71
C TYR A 362 1.23 5.77 -28.68
N PHE A 363 2.44 6.05 -28.18
CA PHE A 363 2.91 7.43 -28.06
C PHE A 363 3.13 8.11 -29.41
N LYS A 364 3.55 7.34 -30.41
CA LYS A 364 3.62 7.78 -31.80
C LYS A 364 2.23 8.14 -32.34
N LYS A 365 1.21 7.30 -32.07
CA LYS A 365 -0.20 7.58 -32.42
C LYS A 365 -0.71 8.83 -31.71
N MET A 366 -0.50 8.94 -30.40
CA MET A 366 -0.85 10.08 -29.55
C MET A 366 -0.22 11.37 -30.09
N ASN A 367 1.07 11.36 -30.39
CA ASN A 367 1.78 12.52 -30.96
C ASN A 367 1.24 12.92 -32.33
N ALA A 368 0.96 11.94 -33.22
CA ALA A 368 0.38 12.23 -34.52
C ALA A 368 -0.99 12.89 -34.39
N GLN A 369 -1.85 12.36 -33.52
CA GLN A 369 -3.17 12.93 -33.25
C GLN A 369 -3.07 14.33 -32.66
N ILE A 370 -2.23 14.52 -31.64
CA ILE A 370 -2.04 15.83 -31.00
C ILE A 370 -1.55 16.88 -31.98
N LYS A 371 -0.55 16.57 -32.82
CA LYS A 371 -0.07 17.53 -33.84
C LYS A 371 -1.17 17.96 -34.80
N VAL A 372 -2.03 17.04 -35.20
CA VAL A 372 -3.15 17.32 -36.10
C VAL A 372 -4.22 18.16 -35.39
N ILE A 373 -4.53 17.85 -34.13
CA ILE A 373 -5.48 18.58 -33.31
C ILE A 373 -4.97 19.99 -33.01
N THR A 374 -3.72 20.17 -32.59
CA THR A 374 -3.15 21.50 -32.29
C THR A 374 -3.05 22.36 -33.54
N TYR A 375 -2.68 21.79 -34.68
CA TYR A 375 -2.71 22.50 -35.95
C TYR A 375 -4.13 22.93 -36.36
N ALA A 376 -5.15 22.12 -36.12
CA ALA A 376 -6.53 22.50 -36.39
C ALA A 376 -7.04 23.58 -35.42
N LEU A 377 -6.72 23.44 -34.13
CA LEU A 377 -7.08 24.41 -33.09
C LEU A 377 -6.39 25.77 -33.30
N SER A 378 -5.16 25.80 -33.81
CA SER A 378 -4.46 27.06 -34.09
C SER A 378 -5.15 27.90 -35.19
N LYS A 379 -5.88 27.24 -36.10
CA LYS A 379 -6.70 27.92 -37.13
C LYS A 379 -8.08 28.34 -36.63
N GLN A 380 -8.52 27.83 -35.49
CA GLN A 380 -9.85 28.11 -34.94
C GLN A 380 -9.79 29.33 -34.00
N THR A 381 -10.70 30.28 -34.21
CA THR A 381 -10.82 31.48 -33.36
C THR A 381 -11.89 31.35 -32.27
N GLU A 382 -12.64 30.24 -32.25
CA GLU A 382 -13.80 30.06 -31.38
C GLU A 382 -13.47 29.73 -29.92
N TYR A 383 -12.24 29.26 -29.66
CA TYR A 383 -11.76 28.92 -28.33
C TYR A 383 -10.78 30.00 -27.83
N GLU A 384 -11.11 30.60 -26.69
CA GLU A 384 -10.26 31.54 -25.95
C GLU A 384 -9.62 30.78 -24.78
N HIS A 385 -8.40 30.29 -24.97
CA HIS A 385 -7.68 29.51 -23.97
C HIS A 385 -6.16 29.71 -24.09
N PRO A 386 -5.39 29.79 -22.99
CA PRO A 386 -3.93 29.97 -23.05
C PRO A 386 -3.22 28.98 -23.98
N PHE A 387 -3.58 27.69 -23.90
CA PHE A 387 -3.08 26.66 -24.82
C PHE A 387 -3.32 26.99 -26.30
N THR A 388 -4.52 27.48 -26.65
CA THR A 388 -4.84 27.83 -28.05
C THR A 388 -4.14 29.10 -28.51
N GLU A 389 -3.85 30.04 -27.61
CA GLU A 389 -3.06 31.24 -27.91
C GLU A 389 -1.59 30.89 -28.12
N GLU A 390 -1.04 30.01 -27.28
CA GLU A 390 0.33 29.52 -27.40
C GLU A 390 0.56 28.88 -28.77
N ILE A 391 -0.24 27.88 -29.14
CA ILE A 391 -0.07 27.16 -30.42
C ILE A 391 -0.31 28.05 -31.65
N LYS A 392 -1.11 29.13 -31.54
CA LYS A 392 -1.28 30.14 -32.60
C LYS A 392 0.01 30.91 -32.83
N ASN A 393 0.73 31.24 -31.75
CA ASN A 393 1.97 32.01 -31.81
C ASN A 393 3.17 31.18 -32.26
N THR A 394 3.17 29.85 -32.03
CA THR A 394 4.32 28.97 -32.31
C THR A 394 4.56 28.68 -33.82
N GLN A 395 3.65 29.05 -34.73
CA GLN A 395 3.74 28.70 -36.17
C GLN A 395 4.05 27.21 -36.41
N LEU A 396 3.12 26.34 -36.01
CA LEU A 396 3.30 24.89 -36.14
C LEU A 396 3.43 24.46 -37.62
N PRO A 397 4.41 23.60 -37.98
CA PRO A 397 4.51 23.03 -39.32
C PRO A 397 3.28 22.16 -39.61
N PRO A 398 2.92 21.97 -40.90
CA PRO A 398 1.81 21.11 -41.25
C PRO A 398 2.05 19.68 -40.74
N PRO A 399 1.04 19.08 -40.07
CA PRO A 399 1.19 17.76 -39.49
C PRO A 399 1.17 16.68 -40.59
N PRO A 400 1.86 15.55 -40.37
CA PRO A 400 1.71 14.40 -41.26
C PRO A 400 0.26 13.89 -41.24
N PRO A 401 -0.23 13.27 -42.33
CA PRO A 401 -1.57 12.69 -42.35
C PRO A 401 -1.70 11.58 -41.30
N LEU A 402 -2.84 11.55 -40.61
CA LEU A 402 -3.27 10.46 -39.74
C LEU A 402 -3.50 9.22 -40.59
N ILE A 403 -3.19 8.07 -40.00
CA ILE A 403 -3.35 6.76 -40.63
C ILE A 403 -4.83 6.39 -40.81
N GLU A 404 -5.73 6.93 -39.98
CA GLU A 404 -7.14 6.59 -39.98
C GLU A 404 -8.00 7.55 -40.82
N GLU A 405 -8.24 7.23 -42.10
CA GLU A 405 -9.04 8.05 -43.03
C GLU A 405 -10.45 8.39 -42.53
N ASN A 406 -11.05 7.54 -41.68
CA ASN A 406 -12.38 7.76 -41.14
C ASN A 406 -12.45 8.99 -40.22
N ILE A 407 -11.35 9.36 -39.56
CA ILE A 407 -11.27 10.57 -38.75
C ILE A 407 -11.50 11.81 -39.62
N TYR A 408 -10.88 11.85 -40.82
CA TYR A 408 -11.04 12.97 -41.75
C TYR A 408 -12.43 13.07 -42.38
N LYS A 409 -13.16 11.95 -42.49
CA LYS A 409 -14.57 11.99 -42.90
C LYS A 409 -15.45 12.61 -41.82
N ARG A 410 -15.12 12.37 -40.55
CA ARG A 410 -15.86 12.89 -39.39
C ARG A 410 -15.49 14.35 -39.07
N PHE A 411 -14.22 14.71 -39.24
CA PHE A 411 -13.66 16.03 -38.97
C PHE A 411 -12.80 16.49 -40.16
N PRO A 412 -13.43 17.03 -41.22
CA PRO A 412 -12.73 17.51 -42.41
C PRO A 412 -11.68 18.59 -42.11
N GLU A 413 -11.88 19.37 -41.05
CA GLU A 413 -10.95 20.42 -40.60
C GLU A 413 -9.60 19.87 -40.11
N LEU A 414 -9.53 18.58 -39.74
CA LEU A 414 -8.27 17.92 -39.40
C LEU A 414 -7.46 17.55 -40.65
N LYS A 415 -8.10 17.51 -41.83
CA LYS A 415 -7.45 17.12 -43.07
C LYS A 415 -6.57 18.24 -43.57
N TYR A 416 -5.26 18.01 -43.61
CA TYR A 416 -4.34 18.89 -44.30
C TYR A 416 -4.24 18.50 -45.78
N THR A 417 -4.60 19.43 -46.67
CA THR A 417 -4.27 19.35 -48.10
C THR A 417 -3.04 20.21 -48.34
N LEU A 418 -1.95 19.59 -48.82
CA LEU A 418 -0.85 20.32 -49.44
C LEU A 418 -1.44 21.04 -50.67
N GLU A 419 -1.52 22.36 -50.61
CA GLU A 419 -1.82 23.20 -51.78
C GLU A 419 -0.60 23.30 -52.70
#